data_AF-M1Q5G1-F1
#
_entry.id   AF-M1Q5G1-F1
#
_cell.length_a   1.000
_cell.length_b   1.000
_cell.length_c   1.000
_cell.angle_alpha   90.00
_cell.angle_beta   90.00
_cell.angle_gamma   90.00
#
_symmetry.space_group_name_H-M   'P 1'
#
loop_
_entity.id
_entity.type
_entity.pdbx_description
1 polymer ?
#
loop_
_entity_poly.entity_id
_entity_poly.type
_entity_poly.pdbx_seq_one_letter_code
_entity_poly.pdbx_strand_id
1 'polypeptide(L)'
;MVRSAEKPASRRLVVERYTWLERVTHLVHLISMFVLLITGFKIYTGWGFMSFESARALHMIAVPFFLVANWLLVPYNIFSCKEEHCSIGDRLYHFKESYLFGKDDAERLLDIIKNFFGKGEYPAFTVYDERKGHYVTKLHPGMKLLLIFESTAIVLVALTGIVLYSLTWSPFGIPVPEWILSISWFFASMINMDGLALIRYLHLLAAYWFVLELIIHVGILELDPDAWKYHKAIFWSGNEDLSDRHFVKVIEEKDQVGTLADQKRLLEEQ
;
A
#
# COMPACT_ATOMS: atom_id res chain seq x y z
N MET A 1 0.12 13.31 22.50
CA MET A 1 -1.19 13.87 22.12
C MET A 1 -0.99 14.69 20.87
N VAL A 2 -1.42 14.17 19.72
CA VAL A 2 -1.39 14.89 18.46
C VAL A 2 -2.46 15.97 18.52
N ARG A 3 -2.09 17.23 18.25
CA ARG A 3 -3.08 18.31 18.12
C ARG A 3 -3.73 18.19 16.74
N SER A 4 -5.06 18.18 16.71
CA SER A 4 -5.85 18.12 15.47
C SER A 4 -5.36 19.15 14.46
N ALA A 5 -5.18 18.71 13.20
CA ALA A 5 -4.77 19.58 12.11
C ALA A 5 -5.82 20.66 11.77
N GLU A 6 -7.10 20.42 12.09
CA GLU A 6 -8.19 21.35 11.79
C GLU A 6 -9.23 21.47 12.91
N LYS A 7 -10.06 22.53 12.81
CA LYS A 7 -11.22 22.77 13.68
C LYS A 7 -12.32 21.72 13.40
N PRO A 8 -13.14 21.36 14.40
CA PRO A 8 -14.20 20.36 14.24
C PRO A 8 -15.24 20.78 13.18
N ALA A 9 -15.76 19.79 12.45
CA ALA A 9 -16.70 20.00 11.34
C ALA A 9 -18.05 20.54 11.82
N SER A 10 -18.66 21.43 11.02
CA SER A 10 -20.01 21.95 11.26
C SER A 10 -21.13 20.95 10.89
N ARG A 11 -20.83 19.97 10.03
CA ARG A 11 -21.77 18.96 9.51
C ARG A 11 -21.13 17.59 9.47
N ARG A 12 -21.95 16.56 9.71
CA ARG A 12 -21.54 15.16 9.54
C ARG A 12 -21.47 14.77 8.06
N LEU A 13 -20.28 14.34 7.61
CA LEU A 13 -20.03 13.89 6.24
C LEU A 13 -19.41 12.49 6.26
N VAL A 14 -20.10 11.51 5.67
CA VAL A 14 -19.63 10.12 5.58
C VAL A 14 -19.49 9.75 4.11
N VAL A 15 -18.31 9.28 3.72
CA VAL A 15 -17.98 8.99 2.31
C VAL A 15 -17.40 7.60 2.17
N GLU A 16 -17.51 7.00 0.98
CA GLU A 16 -16.86 5.73 0.70
C GLU A 16 -15.36 5.95 0.55
N ARG A 17 -14.58 5.29 1.41
CA ARG A 17 -13.12 5.28 1.36
C ARG A 17 -12.59 4.05 0.65
N TYR A 18 -13.20 2.89 0.87
CA TYR A 18 -12.80 1.63 0.23
C TYR A 18 -14.03 0.91 -0.33
N THR A 19 -13.96 0.61 -1.62
CA THR A 19 -14.90 -0.26 -2.31
C THR A 19 -14.87 -1.67 -1.71
N TRP A 20 -15.94 -2.43 -1.95
CA TRP A 20 -15.97 -3.84 -1.54
C TRP A 20 -14.80 -4.65 -2.12
N LEU A 21 -14.42 -4.38 -3.37
CA LEU A 21 -13.32 -5.08 -4.03
C LEU A 21 -11.97 -4.76 -3.38
N GLU A 22 -11.65 -3.49 -3.11
CA GLU A 22 -10.43 -3.10 -2.39
C GLU A 22 -10.31 -3.82 -1.04
N ARG A 23 -11.42 -3.93 -0.30
CA ARG A 23 -11.46 -4.59 1.01
C ARG A 23 -11.23 -6.09 0.92
N VAL A 24 -11.86 -6.75 -0.06
CA VAL A 24 -11.66 -8.18 -0.30
C VAL A 24 -10.22 -8.45 -0.75
N THR A 25 -9.69 -7.63 -1.66
CA THR A 25 -8.30 -7.71 -2.11
C THR A 25 -7.33 -7.60 -0.93
N HIS A 26 -7.54 -6.61 -0.06
CA HIS A 26 -6.73 -6.44 1.14
C HIS A 26 -6.80 -7.66 2.06
N LEU A 27 -7.99 -8.22 2.29
CA LEU A 27 -8.16 -9.39 3.14
C LEU A 27 -7.48 -10.64 2.55
N VAL A 28 -7.60 -10.87 1.24
CA VAL A 28 -6.94 -11.99 0.54
C VAL A 28 -5.43 -11.83 0.59
N HIS A 29 -4.90 -10.63 0.33
CA HIS A 29 -3.48 -10.31 0.49
C HIS A 29 -3.03 -10.64 1.92
N LEU A 30 -3.71 -10.10 2.94
CA LEU A 30 -3.34 -10.25 4.34
C LEU A 30 -3.29 -11.72 4.78
N ILE A 31 -4.36 -12.48 4.50
CA ILE A 31 -4.46 -13.89 4.89
C ILE A 31 -3.40 -14.72 4.16
N SER A 32 -3.23 -14.52 2.85
CA SER A 32 -2.24 -15.27 2.07
C SER A 32 -0.81 -14.94 2.52
N MET A 33 -0.50 -13.67 2.80
CA MET A 33 0.78 -13.25 3.35
C MET A 33 1.05 -13.93 4.70
N PHE A 34 0.09 -13.97 5.62
CA PHE A 34 0.27 -14.67 6.90
C PHE A 34 0.54 -16.17 6.73
N VAL A 35 -0.21 -16.85 5.86
CA VAL A 35 0.02 -18.27 5.56
C VAL A 35 1.42 -18.46 4.98
N LEU A 36 1.83 -17.64 4.01
CA LEU A 36 3.16 -17.70 3.39
C LEU A 36 4.29 -17.45 4.39
N LEU A 37 4.16 -16.45 5.27
CA LEU A 37 5.16 -16.16 6.28
C LEU A 37 5.28 -17.30 7.30
N ILE A 38 4.17 -17.76 7.87
CA ILE A 38 4.17 -18.82 8.89
C ILE A 38 4.76 -20.11 8.31
N THR A 39 4.31 -20.51 7.12
CA THR A 39 4.80 -21.73 6.45
C THR A 39 6.24 -21.57 5.95
N GLY A 40 6.61 -20.39 5.45
CA GLY A 40 7.96 -20.08 4.98
C GLY A 40 8.99 -20.10 6.12
N PHE A 41 8.67 -19.47 7.25
CA PHE A 41 9.52 -19.55 8.44
C PHE A 41 9.60 -20.98 8.98
N LYS A 42 8.51 -21.74 8.96
CA LYS A 42 8.56 -23.16 9.32
C LYS A 42 9.51 -23.97 8.42
N ILE A 43 9.45 -23.74 7.10
CA ILE A 43 10.36 -24.38 6.12
C ILE A 43 11.81 -24.00 6.42
N TYR A 44 12.06 -22.74 6.77
CA TYR A 44 13.39 -22.23 7.06
C TYR A 44 13.97 -22.72 8.41
N THR A 45 13.20 -22.59 9.50
CA THR A 45 13.68 -22.83 10.87
C THR A 45 13.49 -24.26 11.37
N GLY A 46 12.60 -25.04 10.74
CA GLY A 46 12.32 -26.40 11.16
C GLY A 46 11.41 -26.54 12.39
N TRP A 47 10.69 -25.49 12.84
CA TRP A 47 9.80 -25.53 14.03
C TRP A 47 8.83 -26.74 14.10
N GLY A 48 8.53 -27.21 15.31
CA GLY A 48 7.78 -28.47 15.53
C GLY A 48 6.25 -28.40 15.41
N PHE A 49 5.65 -27.26 15.07
CA PHE A 49 4.17 -27.11 15.08
C PHE A 49 3.45 -27.77 13.90
N MET A 50 4.17 -28.13 12.84
CA MET A 50 3.64 -28.74 11.62
C MET A 50 4.72 -29.59 10.92
N SER A 51 4.33 -30.56 10.08
CA SER A 51 5.29 -31.27 9.22
C SER A 51 5.85 -30.36 8.11
N PHE A 52 7.04 -30.69 7.58
CA PHE A 52 7.61 -29.97 6.44
C PHE A 52 6.70 -30.04 5.20
N GLU A 53 6.15 -31.22 4.90
CA GLU A 53 5.30 -31.41 3.72
C GLU A 53 3.99 -30.63 3.81
N SER A 54 3.36 -30.59 4.98
CA SER A 54 2.16 -29.77 5.18
C SER A 54 2.47 -28.29 5.06
N ALA A 55 3.60 -27.82 5.61
CA ALA A 55 4.01 -26.43 5.48
C ALA A 55 4.27 -26.06 4.02
N ARG A 56 5.00 -26.91 3.28
CA ARG A 56 5.24 -26.74 1.85
C ARG A 56 3.94 -26.72 1.05
N ALA A 57 3.02 -27.65 1.29
CA ALA A 57 1.75 -27.71 0.59
C ALA A 57 0.91 -26.43 0.81
N LEU A 58 0.77 -25.99 2.06
CA LEU A 58 0.05 -24.75 2.39
C LEU A 58 0.73 -23.51 1.80
N HIS A 59 2.07 -23.46 1.84
CA HIS A 59 2.84 -22.39 1.22
C HIS A 59 2.49 -22.30 -0.27
N MET A 60 2.57 -23.42 -0.99
CA MET A 60 2.29 -23.47 -2.43
C MET A 60 0.83 -23.14 -2.76
N ILE A 61 -0.13 -23.55 -1.93
CA ILE A 61 -1.56 -23.22 -2.12
C ILE A 61 -1.80 -21.72 -1.92
N ALA A 62 -1.09 -21.06 -1.01
CA ALA A 62 -1.26 -19.64 -0.73
C ALA A 62 -0.68 -18.72 -1.82
N VAL A 63 0.36 -19.16 -2.54
CA VAL A 63 1.02 -18.41 -3.63
C VAL A 63 0.03 -17.83 -4.65
N PRO A 64 -0.88 -18.61 -5.29
CA PRO A 64 -1.78 -18.06 -6.30
C PRO A 64 -2.71 -16.98 -5.74
N PHE A 65 -3.19 -17.10 -4.50
CA PHE A 65 -4.01 -16.07 -3.87
C PHE A 65 -3.23 -14.78 -3.64
N PHE A 66 -1.99 -14.90 -3.17
CA PHE A 66 -1.10 -13.76 -2.98
C PHE A 66 -0.77 -13.07 -4.31
N LEU A 67 -0.44 -13.82 -5.36
CA LEU A 67 -0.15 -13.26 -6.68
C LEU A 67 -1.40 -12.64 -7.33
N VAL A 68 -2.57 -13.28 -7.25
CA VAL A 68 -3.81 -12.71 -7.79
C VAL A 68 -4.18 -11.41 -7.09
N ALA A 69 -4.09 -11.36 -5.76
CA ALA A 69 -4.35 -10.14 -5.00
C ALA A 69 -3.43 -9.00 -5.46
N ASN A 70 -2.12 -9.26 -5.57
CA ASN A 70 -1.13 -8.21 -5.81
C ASN A 70 -0.92 -7.84 -7.28
N TRP A 71 -1.00 -8.80 -8.21
CA TRP A 71 -0.69 -8.56 -9.63
C TRP A 71 -1.92 -8.33 -10.50
N LEU A 72 -3.10 -8.71 -10.02
CA LEU A 72 -4.36 -8.50 -10.76
C LEU A 72 -5.28 -7.54 -10.03
N LEU A 73 -5.66 -7.87 -8.78
CA LEU A 73 -6.71 -7.12 -8.09
C LEU A 73 -6.25 -5.74 -7.63
N VAL A 74 -5.05 -5.60 -7.05
CA VAL A 74 -4.50 -4.30 -6.65
C VAL A 74 -4.35 -3.35 -7.86
N PRO A 75 -3.70 -3.74 -8.98
CA PRO A 75 -3.64 -2.90 -10.17
C PRO A 75 -5.04 -2.56 -10.71
N TYR A 76 -5.95 -3.53 -10.74
CA TYR A 76 -7.33 -3.27 -11.16
C TYR A 76 -7.99 -2.19 -10.30
N ASN A 77 -7.92 -2.31 -8.96
CA ASN A 77 -8.49 -1.34 -8.03
C ASN A 77 -7.88 0.06 -8.18
N ILE A 78 -6.58 0.14 -8.44
CA ILE A 78 -5.86 1.42 -8.64
C ILE A 78 -6.29 2.11 -9.94
N PHE A 79 -6.48 1.35 -11.02
CA PHE A 79 -6.78 1.88 -12.35
C PHE A 79 -8.28 1.89 -12.70
N SER A 80 -9.15 1.31 -11.87
CA SER A 80 -10.60 1.38 -12.03
C SER A 80 -11.13 2.71 -11.49
N CYS A 81 -11.71 3.56 -12.36
CA CYS A 81 -12.51 4.71 -11.89
C CYS A 81 -13.98 4.31 -11.74
N LYS A 82 -14.67 4.95 -10.78
CA LYS A 82 -16.12 4.85 -10.62
C LYS A 82 -16.92 5.82 -11.51
N GLU A 83 -16.29 6.80 -12.15
CA GLU A 83 -16.98 7.88 -12.88
C GLU A 83 -16.98 7.71 -14.41
N GLU A 84 -18.03 8.26 -15.05
CA GLU A 84 -18.38 8.16 -16.48
C GLU A 84 -17.36 8.81 -17.45
N HIS A 85 -16.38 9.56 -16.94
CA HIS A 85 -15.31 10.17 -17.73
C HIS A 85 -13.92 9.71 -17.25
N CYS A 86 -13.60 8.45 -17.51
CA CYS A 86 -12.34 7.85 -17.10
C CYS A 86 -11.43 7.66 -18.32
N SER A 87 -10.83 8.76 -18.80
CA SER A 87 -9.80 8.66 -19.84
C SER A 87 -8.54 7.99 -19.29
N ILE A 88 -7.66 7.48 -20.15
CA ILE A 88 -6.35 6.93 -19.74
C ILE A 88 -5.53 7.99 -18.99
N GLY A 89 -5.66 9.27 -19.37
CA GLY A 89 -5.00 10.39 -18.71
C GLY A 89 -5.45 10.57 -17.27
N ASP A 90 -6.76 10.48 -17.03
CA ASP A 90 -7.34 10.64 -15.68
C ASP A 90 -6.92 9.50 -14.75
N ARG A 91 -6.83 8.27 -15.26
CA ARG A 91 -6.32 7.10 -14.50
C ARG A 91 -4.87 7.29 -14.08
N LEU A 92 -4.01 7.75 -14.99
CA LEU A 92 -2.60 8.00 -14.71
C LEU A 92 -2.42 9.15 -13.72
N TYR A 93 -3.21 10.21 -13.86
CA TYR A 93 -3.22 11.33 -12.92
C TYR A 93 -3.66 10.86 -11.52
N HIS A 94 -4.78 10.16 -11.43
CA HIS A 94 -5.27 9.58 -10.17
C HIS A 94 -4.25 8.65 -9.51
N PHE A 95 -3.61 7.78 -10.29
CA PHE A 95 -2.55 6.89 -9.80
C PHE A 95 -1.38 7.69 -9.21
N LYS A 96 -0.89 8.68 -9.96
CA LYS A 96 0.25 9.49 -9.55
C LYS A 96 -0.03 10.29 -8.27
N GLU A 97 -1.18 10.94 -8.18
CA GLU A 97 -1.50 11.77 -7.01
C GLU A 97 -1.88 10.92 -5.78
N SER A 98 -2.62 9.82 -5.98
CA SER A 98 -3.17 9.04 -4.87
C SER A 98 -2.22 7.98 -4.32
N TYR A 99 -1.35 7.41 -5.15
CA TYR A 99 -0.55 6.23 -4.80
C TYR A 99 0.96 6.42 -4.91
N LEU A 100 1.45 7.31 -5.79
CA LEU A 100 2.88 7.61 -5.85
C LEU A 100 3.26 8.65 -4.80
N PHE A 101 4.44 8.44 -4.20
CA PHE A 101 5.05 9.39 -3.28
C PHE A 101 5.59 10.59 -4.07
N GLY A 102 5.02 11.77 -3.83
CA GLY A 102 5.37 13.02 -4.50
C GLY A 102 6.08 14.03 -3.61
N LYS A 103 6.27 15.25 -4.15
CA LYS A 103 6.88 16.37 -3.42
C LYS A 103 6.03 16.77 -2.21
N ASP A 104 4.72 16.89 -2.40
CA ASP A 104 3.78 17.25 -1.33
C ASP A 104 3.76 16.19 -0.21
N ASP A 105 3.93 14.91 -0.56
CA ASP A 105 4.07 13.84 0.43
C ASP A 105 5.38 13.95 1.22
N ALA A 106 6.47 14.37 0.56
CA ALA A 106 7.75 14.61 1.24
C ALA A 106 7.66 15.78 2.22
N GLU A 107 7.00 16.87 1.84
CA GLU A 107 6.76 18.02 2.72
C GLU A 107 5.92 17.61 3.95
N ARG A 108 4.82 16.87 3.73
CA ARG A 108 4.01 16.32 4.84
C ARG A 108 4.78 15.35 5.71
N LEU A 109 5.59 14.46 5.13
CA LEU A 109 6.42 13.53 5.90
C LEU A 109 7.44 14.27 6.77
N LEU A 110 8.05 15.34 6.26
CA LEU A 110 8.94 16.19 7.04
C LEU A 110 8.21 16.85 8.21
N ASP A 111 6.98 17.33 8.01
CA ASP A 111 6.20 17.94 9.07
C ASP A 111 5.76 16.93 10.13
N ILE A 112 5.44 15.69 9.73
CA ILE A 112 5.20 14.57 10.65
C ILE A 112 6.45 14.29 11.50
N ILE A 113 7.63 14.24 10.88
CA ILE A 113 8.90 14.04 11.59
C ILE A 113 9.16 15.21 12.56
N LYS A 114 8.96 16.46 12.13
CA LYS A 114 9.11 17.61 13.03
C LYS A 114 8.15 17.50 14.22
N ASN A 115 6.88 17.16 13.98
CA ASN A 115 5.88 17.01 15.02
C ASN A 115 6.27 15.91 16.03
N PHE A 116 6.84 14.80 15.56
CA PHE A 116 7.39 13.74 16.42
C PHE A 116 8.47 14.25 17.38
N PHE A 117 9.32 15.20 16.94
CA PHE A 117 10.29 15.89 17.79
C PHE A 117 9.71 17.10 18.54
N GLY A 118 8.39 17.24 18.62
CA GLY A 118 7.69 18.32 19.30
C GLY A 118 7.73 19.66 18.58
N LYS A 119 8.05 19.68 17.28
CA LYS A 119 8.15 20.89 16.46
C LYS A 119 7.01 20.94 15.43
N GLY A 120 6.12 21.91 15.54
CA GLY A 120 5.01 22.08 14.57
C GLY A 120 3.83 21.15 14.80
N GLU A 121 2.83 21.26 13.93
CA GLU A 121 1.58 20.49 14.00
C GLU A 121 1.64 19.27 13.08
N TYR A 122 0.87 18.24 13.42
CA TYR A 122 0.78 17.05 12.57
C TYR A 122 -0.11 17.38 11.36
N PRO A 123 0.36 17.18 10.13
CA PRO A 123 -0.38 17.59 8.94
C PRO A 123 -1.58 16.66 8.68
N ALA A 124 -2.66 17.22 8.13
CA ALA A 124 -3.72 16.42 7.54
C ALA A 124 -3.17 15.65 6.33
N PHE A 125 -3.39 14.33 6.31
CA PHE A 125 -3.00 13.47 5.18
C PHE A 125 -4.20 12.92 4.42
N THR A 126 -5.42 13.06 4.97
CA THR A 126 -6.66 12.81 4.23
C THR A 126 -7.23 14.16 3.82
N VAL A 127 -7.27 14.46 2.53
CA VAL A 127 -7.83 15.71 1.99
C VAL A 127 -8.95 15.35 1.03
N TYR A 128 -10.16 15.82 1.31
CA TYR A 128 -11.36 15.55 0.53
C TYR A 128 -11.92 16.85 -0.06
N ASP A 129 -12.22 16.85 -1.36
CA ASP A 129 -12.87 17.97 -2.05
C ASP A 129 -14.37 17.69 -2.14
N GLU A 130 -15.17 18.45 -1.38
CA GLU A 130 -16.63 18.23 -1.30
C GLU A 130 -17.32 18.51 -2.64
N ARG A 131 -16.86 19.53 -3.38
CA ARG A 131 -17.44 19.91 -4.67
C ARG A 131 -17.20 18.83 -5.72
N LYS A 132 -15.99 18.27 -5.73
CA LYS A 132 -15.62 17.25 -6.71
C LYS A 132 -15.91 15.81 -6.25
N GLY A 133 -16.41 15.63 -5.02
CA GLY A 133 -16.80 14.33 -4.48
C GLY A 133 -15.65 13.32 -4.35
N HIS A 134 -14.38 13.77 -4.30
CA HIS A 134 -13.23 12.86 -4.30
C HIS A 134 -12.12 13.29 -3.34
N TYR A 135 -11.28 12.30 -3.00
CA TYR A 135 -10.06 12.53 -2.23
C TYR A 135 -8.98 13.15 -3.11
N VAL A 136 -8.53 14.36 -2.76
CA VAL A 136 -7.32 14.96 -3.33
C VAL A 136 -6.10 14.17 -2.85
N THR A 137 -6.11 13.75 -1.59
CA THR A 137 -5.12 12.81 -1.07
C THR A 137 -5.78 11.86 -0.07
N LYS A 138 -5.59 10.57 -0.30
CA LYS A 138 -6.25 9.50 0.47
C LYS A 138 -5.32 8.89 1.50
N LEU A 139 -4.04 8.71 1.16
CA LEU A 139 -3.09 7.89 1.91
C LEU A 139 -2.07 8.73 2.68
N HIS A 140 -1.72 8.26 3.87
CA HIS A 140 -0.62 8.81 4.64
C HIS A 140 0.71 8.68 3.86
N PRO A 141 1.61 9.68 3.86
CA PRO A 141 2.86 9.66 3.10
C PRO A 141 3.72 8.41 3.34
N GLY A 142 3.81 7.97 4.60
CA GLY A 142 4.51 6.73 4.97
C GLY A 142 3.90 5.47 4.32
N MET A 143 2.58 5.42 4.12
CA MET A 143 1.92 4.28 3.47
C MET A 143 2.28 4.21 1.98
N LYS A 144 2.42 5.35 1.31
CA LYS A 144 2.88 5.40 -0.09
C LYS A 144 4.31 4.88 -0.23
N LEU A 145 5.18 5.15 0.74
CA LEU A 145 6.54 4.58 0.77
C LEU A 145 6.49 3.08 1.00
N LEU A 146 5.69 2.60 1.95
CA LEU A 146 5.51 1.16 2.18
C LEU A 146 5.05 0.46 0.90
N LEU A 147 4.05 0.98 0.19
CA LEU A 147 3.58 0.41 -1.08
C LEU A 147 4.70 0.20 -2.11
N ILE A 148 5.69 1.10 -2.20
CA ILE A 148 6.82 0.97 -3.13
C ILE A 148 7.71 -0.22 -2.71
N PHE A 149 8.06 -0.30 -1.43
CA PHE A 149 8.90 -1.37 -0.92
C PHE A 149 8.17 -2.71 -0.92
N GLU A 150 6.89 -2.73 -0.57
CA GLU A 150 5.98 -3.88 -0.66
C GLU A 150 5.96 -4.42 -2.09
N SER A 151 5.69 -3.55 -3.07
CA SER A 151 5.66 -3.92 -4.49
C SER A 151 7.00 -4.51 -4.95
N THR A 152 8.10 -3.95 -4.46
CA THR A 152 9.45 -4.45 -4.75
C THR A 152 9.68 -5.82 -4.12
N ALA A 153 9.27 -6.02 -2.87
CA ALA A 153 9.38 -7.29 -2.17
C ALA A 153 8.50 -8.38 -2.80
N ILE A 154 7.29 -8.02 -3.28
CA ILE A 154 6.40 -8.93 -4.03
C ILE A 154 7.08 -9.41 -5.31
N VAL A 155 7.70 -8.52 -6.08
CA VAL A 155 8.45 -8.91 -7.29
C VAL A 155 9.62 -9.82 -6.91
N LEU A 156 10.39 -9.45 -5.88
CA LEU A 156 11.54 -10.23 -5.43
C LEU A 156 11.14 -11.64 -4.98
N VAL A 157 10.10 -11.77 -4.15
CA VAL A 157 9.63 -13.06 -3.61
C VAL A 157 9.02 -13.93 -4.71
N ALA A 158 8.36 -13.34 -5.71
CA ALA A 158 7.84 -14.07 -6.86
C ALA A 158 8.98 -14.62 -7.74
N LEU A 159 9.96 -13.79 -8.11
CA LEU A 159 11.10 -14.21 -8.93
C LEU A 159 11.93 -15.30 -8.25
N THR A 160 12.27 -15.10 -6.98
CA THR A 160 13.03 -16.09 -6.21
C THR A 160 12.19 -17.34 -5.94
N GLY A 161 10.90 -17.19 -5.65
CA GLY A 161 9.97 -18.28 -5.39
C GLY A 161 9.77 -19.19 -6.61
N ILE A 162 9.75 -18.63 -7.82
CA ILE A 162 9.70 -19.41 -9.08
C ILE A 162 10.88 -20.38 -9.18
N VAL A 163 12.09 -19.92 -8.91
CA VAL A 163 13.29 -20.76 -8.96
C VAL A 163 13.26 -21.83 -7.86
N LEU A 164 12.83 -21.45 -6.65
CA LEU A 164 12.74 -22.36 -5.51
C LEU A 164 11.59 -23.38 -5.65
N TYR A 165 10.56 -23.06 -6.43
CA TYR A 165 9.46 -23.96 -6.72
C TYR A 165 9.91 -25.13 -7.60
N SER A 166 10.57 -24.81 -8.73
CA SER A 166 11.15 -25.82 -9.61
C SER A 166 12.17 -25.19 -10.55
N LEU A 167 13.37 -25.77 -10.57
CA LEU A 167 14.46 -25.38 -11.48
C LEU A 167 14.17 -25.71 -12.95
N THR A 168 13.26 -26.65 -13.20
CA THR A 168 12.93 -27.14 -14.55
C THR A 168 11.59 -26.64 -15.06
N TRP A 169 10.96 -25.70 -14.33
CA TRP A 169 9.68 -25.14 -14.75
C TRP A 169 9.84 -24.33 -16.03
N SER A 170 9.09 -24.72 -17.06
CA SER A 170 9.19 -24.11 -18.39
C SER A 170 7.79 -23.88 -18.99
N PRO A 171 7.03 -22.91 -18.46
CA PRO A 171 5.73 -22.57 -19.02
C PRO A 171 5.92 -22.11 -20.48
N PHE A 172 5.18 -22.73 -21.40
CA PHE A 172 5.28 -22.48 -22.84
C PHE A 172 6.69 -22.71 -23.44
N GLY A 173 7.52 -23.53 -22.79
CA GLY A 173 8.90 -23.77 -23.23
C GLY A 173 9.90 -22.66 -22.86
N ILE A 174 9.48 -21.68 -22.05
CA ILE A 174 10.35 -20.58 -21.61
C ILE A 174 11.05 -20.98 -20.30
N PRO A 175 12.39 -21.12 -20.28
CA PRO A 175 13.14 -21.54 -19.09
C PRO A 175 13.38 -20.37 -18.13
N VAL A 176 12.30 -19.78 -17.61
CA VAL A 176 12.35 -18.62 -16.69
C VAL A 176 13.26 -18.87 -15.47
N PRO A 177 13.21 -20.03 -14.79
CA PRO A 177 14.09 -20.29 -13.66
C PRO A 177 15.58 -20.24 -14.03
N GLU A 178 15.96 -20.72 -15.22
CA GLU A 178 17.34 -20.73 -15.69
C GLU A 178 17.85 -19.31 -15.94
N TRP A 179 17.03 -18.43 -16.51
CA TRP A 179 17.38 -17.02 -16.71
C TRP A 179 17.59 -16.30 -15.39
N ILE A 180 16.68 -16.49 -14.43
CA ILE A 180 16.80 -15.90 -13.09
C ILE A 180 18.05 -16.43 -12.38
N LEU A 181 18.31 -17.75 -12.47
CA LEU A 181 19.49 -18.36 -11.89
C LEU A 181 20.78 -17.85 -12.54
N SER A 182 20.80 -17.67 -13.86
CA SER A 182 21.95 -17.09 -14.59
C SER A 182 22.27 -15.68 -14.13
N ILE A 183 21.25 -14.83 -13.98
CA ILE A 183 21.42 -13.46 -13.45
C ILE A 183 21.91 -13.52 -12.00
N SER A 184 21.34 -14.42 -11.20
CA SER A 184 21.75 -14.61 -9.80
C SER A 184 23.20 -15.02 -9.69
N TRP A 185 23.69 -15.91 -10.57
CA TRP A 185 25.10 -16.30 -10.62
C TRP A 185 26.04 -15.13 -10.90
N PHE A 186 25.67 -14.24 -11.81
CA PHE A 186 26.45 -13.04 -12.10
C PHE A 186 26.66 -12.19 -10.85
N PHE A 187 25.59 -11.86 -10.11
CA PHE A 187 25.70 -11.08 -8.88
C PHE A 187 26.32 -11.85 -7.72
N ALA A 188 25.99 -13.13 -7.56
CA ALA A 188 26.52 -13.98 -6.50
C ALA A 188 28.04 -14.13 -6.60
N SER A 189 28.58 -14.17 -7.83
CA SER A 189 30.03 -14.23 -8.05
C SER A 189 30.78 -12.99 -7.52
N MET A 190 30.15 -11.81 -7.52
CA MET A 190 30.74 -10.57 -7.01
C MET A 190 30.90 -10.55 -5.49
N ILE A 191 30.15 -11.40 -4.78
CA ILE A 191 30.15 -11.52 -3.32
C ILE A 191 30.60 -12.91 -2.85
N ASN A 192 31.20 -13.71 -3.75
CA ASN A 192 31.70 -15.06 -3.49
C ASN A 192 30.63 -16.01 -2.90
N MET A 193 29.42 -15.97 -3.45
CA MET A 193 28.27 -16.77 -3.05
C MET A 193 27.79 -17.67 -4.20
N ASP A 194 27.17 -18.81 -3.86
CA ASP A 194 26.45 -19.64 -4.82
C ASP A 194 25.14 -18.96 -5.28
N GLY A 195 24.78 -19.09 -6.56
CA GLY A 195 23.61 -18.43 -7.12
C GLY A 195 22.29 -18.87 -6.48
N LEU A 196 22.14 -20.16 -6.17
CA LEU A 196 20.94 -20.67 -5.49
C LEU A 196 20.91 -20.23 -4.02
N ALA A 197 22.07 -20.14 -3.38
CA ALA A 197 22.18 -19.59 -2.03
C ALA A 197 21.75 -18.11 -1.99
N LEU A 198 22.15 -17.29 -2.97
CA LEU A 198 21.70 -15.90 -3.09
C LEU A 198 20.17 -15.82 -3.25
N ILE A 199 19.57 -16.67 -4.08
CA ILE A 199 18.11 -16.72 -4.27
C ILE A 199 17.39 -17.04 -2.95
N ARG A 200 17.87 -18.05 -2.20
CA ARG A 200 17.29 -18.40 -0.90
C ARG A 200 17.41 -17.25 0.10
N TYR A 201 18.57 -16.58 0.12
CA TYR A 201 18.81 -15.42 0.97
C TYR A 201 17.86 -14.27 0.63
N LEU A 202 17.72 -13.92 -0.65
CA LEU A 202 16.82 -12.86 -1.10
C LEU A 202 15.34 -13.19 -0.82
N HIS A 203 14.93 -14.44 -0.99
CA HIS A 203 13.56 -14.88 -0.67
C HIS A 203 13.27 -14.72 0.83
N LEU A 204 14.21 -15.14 1.68
CA LEU A 204 14.11 -14.98 3.13
C LEU A 204 14.15 -13.51 3.55
N LEU A 205 15.00 -12.70 2.92
CA LEU A 205 15.09 -11.26 3.16
C LEU A 205 13.74 -10.58 2.83
N ALA A 206 13.11 -10.95 1.72
CA ALA A 206 11.77 -10.47 1.37
C ALA A 206 10.73 -10.89 2.43
N ALA A 207 10.80 -12.11 2.96
CA ALA A 207 9.92 -12.55 4.05
C ALA A 207 10.11 -11.72 5.32
N TYR A 208 11.35 -11.42 5.72
CA TYR A 208 11.62 -10.52 6.84
C TYR A 208 11.17 -9.10 6.57
N TRP A 209 11.26 -8.62 5.33
CA TRP A 209 10.71 -7.34 4.93
C TRP A 209 9.19 -7.28 5.18
N PHE A 210 8.42 -8.29 4.76
CA PHE A 210 6.97 -8.32 5.04
C PHE A 210 6.64 -8.32 6.54
N VAL A 211 7.46 -8.95 7.38
CA VAL A 211 7.30 -8.88 8.84
C VAL A 211 7.53 -7.46 9.35
N LEU A 212 8.63 -6.82 8.92
CA LEU A 212 8.94 -5.44 9.30
C LEU A 212 7.85 -4.49 8.81
N GLU A 213 7.43 -4.64 7.57
CA GLU A 213 6.37 -3.86 6.96
C GLU A 213 5.06 -4.02 7.72
N LEU A 214 4.66 -5.24 8.09
CA LEU A 214 3.47 -5.46 8.91
C LEU A 214 3.57 -4.70 10.24
N ILE A 215 4.72 -4.75 10.92
CA ILE A 215 4.94 -4.02 12.17
C ILE A 215 4.80 -2.50 11.97
N ILE A 216 5.35 -1.96 10.88
CA ILE A 216 5.28 -0.52 10.59
C ILE A 216 3.88 -0.12 10.13
N HIS A 217 3.27 -0.85 9.20
CA HIS A 217 1.93 -0.63 8.66
C HIS A 217 0.89 -0.61 9.77
N VAL A 218 0.91 -1.65 10.62
CA VAL A 218 0.03 -1.79 11.77
C VAL A 218 0.40 -0.77 12.84
N GLY A 219 1.69 -0.61 13.15
CA GLY A 219 2.16 0.31 14.19
C GLY A 219 1.85 1.79 13.93
N ILE A 220 1.94 2.24 12.67
CA ILE A 220 1.56 3.60 12.26
C ILE A 220 0.06 3.84 12.50
N LEU A 221 -0.78 2.81 12.37
CA LEU A 221 -2.24 2.95 12.41
C LEU A 221 -2.89 2.52 13.73
N GLU A 222 -2.30 1.61 14.50
CA GLU A 222 -2.92 1.01 15.70
C GLU A 222 -2.51 1.69 17.01
N LEU A 223 -1.40 2.42 17.03
CA LEU A 223 -0.94 3.12 18.23
C LEU A 223 -1.66 4.46 18.47
N ASP A 224 -2.51 4.88 17.53
CA ASP A 224 -3.31 6.10 17.63
C ASP A 224 -4.83 5.76 17.60
N PRO A 225 -5.57 5.98 18.70
CA PRO A 225 -7.02 5.79 18.73
C PRO A 225 -7.78 6.56 17.64
N ASP A 226 -7.27 7.70 17.20
CA ASP A 226 -7.90 8.54 16.17
C ASP A 226 -7.74 7.93 14.76
N ALA A 227 -6.80 6.98 14.59
CA ALA A 227 -6.61 6.24 13.34
C ALA A 227 -7.52 5.00 13.23
N TRP A 228 -8.25 4.62 14.30
CA TRP A 228 -9.16 3.47 14.29
C TRP A 228 -10.26 3.55 13.22
N LYS A 229 -10.69 4.78 12.86
CA LYS A 229 -11.67 4.99 11.78
C LYS A 229 -11.21 4.41 10.43
N TYR A 230 -9.90 4.38 10.17
CA TYR A 230 -9.32 3.81 8.97
C TYR A 230 -9.37 2.27 8.98
N HIS A 231 -9.10 1.64 10.12
CA HIS A 231 -9.27 0.20 10.32
C HIS A 231 -10.72 -0.23 10.09
N LYS A 232 -11.66 0.52 10.67
CA LYS A 232 -13.08 0.26 10.47
C LYS A 232 -13.47 0.41 8.99
N ALA A 233 -12.93 1.40 8.29
CA ALA A 233 -13.18 1.58 6.87
C ALA A 233 -12.70 0.37 6.04
N ILE A 234 -11.48 -0.11 6.25
CA ILE A 234 -10.95 -1.24 5.44
C ILE A 234 -11.56 -2.59 5.83
N PHE A 235 -11.74 -2.89 7.11
CA PHE A 235 -12.20 -4.21 7.54
C PHE A 235 -13.72 -4.33 7.64
N TRP A 236 -14.46 -3.24 7.91
CA TRP A 236 -15.88 -3.32 8.26
C TRP A 236 -16.83 -2.57 7.33
N SER A 237 -16.70 -1.24 7.22
CA SER A 237 -17.74 -0.39 6.61
C SER A 237 -17.48 -0.04 5.16
N GLY A 238 -16.23 0.06 4.71
CA GLY A 238 -15.87 0.75 3.46
C GLY A 238 -15.97 2.27 3.54
N ASN A 239 -16.62 2.81 4.58
CA ASN A 239 -16.91 4.23 4.71
C ASN A 239 -16.06 4.89 5.80
N GLU A 240 -15.68 6.15 5.58
CA GLU A 240 -14.98 7.04 6.51
C GLU A 240 -15.91 8.18 6.94
N ASP A 241 -15.91 8.50 8.23
CA ASP A 241 -16.58 9.69 8.77
C ASP A 241 -15.60 10.86 8.79
N LEU A 242 -15.79 11.84 7.92
CA LEU A 242 -14.95 13.03 7.76
C LEU A 242 -15.26 14.12 8.79
N SER A 243 -16.15 13.86 9.75
CA SER A 243 -16.45 14.82 10.82
C SER A 243 -15.31 14.93 11.82
N ASP A 244 -14.53 13.86 11.98
CA ASP A 244 -13.32 13.84 12.79
C ASP A 244 -12.12 14.36 11.98
N ARG A 245 -11.64 15.53 12.40
CA ARG A 245 -10.64 16.35 11.69
C ARG A 245 -9.19 16.16 12.15
N HIS A 246 -8.91 15.21 13.04
CA HIS A 246 -7.54 14.96 13.53
C HIS A 246 -6.52 14.77 12.40
N PHE A 247 -6.92 14.06 11.33
CA PHE A 247 -6.08 13.76 10.17
C PHE A 247 -6.72 14.15 8.83
N VAL A 248 -7.88 14.78 8.90
CA VAL A 248 -8.78 15.01 7.77
C VAL A 248 -8.95 16.49 7.55
N LYS A 249 -8.73 16.92 6.32
CA LYS A 249 -9.07 18.23 5.79
C LYS A 249 -10.16 18.09 4.75
N VAL A 250 -11.22 18.86 4.87
CA VAL A 250 -12.29 18.94 3.86
C VAL A 250 -12.27 20.32 3.25
N ILE A 251 -12.14 20.39 1.93
CA ILE A 251 -12.28 21.63 1.16
C ILE A 251 -13.79 21.80 0.92
N GLU A 252 -14.43 22.65 1.71
CA GLU A 252 -15.88 22.88 1.63
C GLU A 252 -16.24 23.60 0.32
N GLU A 253 -17.42 23.27 -0.24
CA GLU A 253 -17.88 23.89 -1.50
C GLU A 253 -17.97 25.43 -1.40
N LYS A 254 -18.39 25.94 -0.23
CA LYS A 254 -18.55 27.38 0.03
C LYS A 254 -17.25 28.16 -0.09
N ASP A 255 -16.14 27.57 0.37
CA ASP A 255 -14.81 28.19 0.31
C ASP A 255 -14.31 28.32 -1.14
N GLN A 256 -14.78 27.44 -2.02
CA GLN A 256 -14.44 27.43 -3.45
C GLN A 256 -15.30 28.38 -4.28
N VAL A 257 -16.57 28.59 -3.90
CA VAL A 257 -17.47 29.52 -4.58
C VAL A 257 -17.04 30.97 -4.34
N GLY A 258 -16.58 31.30 -3.13
CA GLY A 258 -16.03 32.63 -2.82
C GLY A 258 -14.80 32.98 -3.66
N THR A 259 -13.86 32.04 -3.79
CA THR A 259 -12.63 32.24 -4.59
C THR A 259 -12.91 32.37 -6.09
N LEU A 260 -13.88 31.63 -6.63
CA LEU A 260 -14.28 31.77 -8.03
C LEU A 260 -15.04 33.06 -8.32
N ALA A 261 -15.88 33.53 -7.39
CA ALA A 261 -16.55 34.82 -7.50
C ALA A 261 -15.55 35.99 -7.41
N ASP A 262 -14.56 35.89 -6.52
CA ASP A 262 -13.48 36.87 -6.39
C ASP A 262 -12.57 36.88 -7.62
N GLN A 263 -12.23 35.72 -8.18
CA GLN A 263 -11.49 35.63 -9.45
C GLN A 263 -12.27 36.22 -10.63
N LYS A 264 -13.59 36.00 -10.70
CA LYS A 264 -14.44 36.62 -11.74
C LYS A 264 -14.48 38.13 -11.60
N ARG A 265 -14.61 38.67 -10.39
CA ARG A 265 -14.56 40.12 -10.13
C ARG A 265 -13.23 40.73 -10.56
N LEU A 266 -12.12 40.10 -10.24
CA LEU A 266 -10.78 40.57 -10.63
C LEU A 266 -10.55 40.55 -12.15
N LEU A 267 -11.25 39.68 -12.89
CA LEU A 267 -11.22 39.64 -14.35
C LEU A 267 -12.19 40.64 -15.00
N GLU A 268 -13.26 41.04 -14.29
CA GLU A 268 -14.20 42.08 -14.73
C GLU A 268 -13.70 43.50 -14.41
N GLU A 269 -12.69 43.63 -13.55
CA GLU A 269 -12.02 44.89 -13.18
C GLU A 269 -10.72 45.18 -13.98
N GLN A 270 -10.39 44.36 -14.98
CA GLN A 270 -9.31 44.59 -15.98
C GLN A 270 -9.87 45.03 -17.34
#